data_AF-A0A643JZ39-F1
#
_entry.id   AF-A0A643JZ39-F1
#
_cell.length_a   1.000
_cell.length_b   1.000
_cell.length_c   1.000
_cell.angle_alpha   90.00
_cell.angle_beta   90.00
_cell.angle_gamma   90.00
#
_symmetry.space_group_name_H-M   'P 1'
#
loop_
_entity.id
_entity.type
_entity.pdbx_description
1 polymer ?
#
loop_
_entity_poly.entity_id
_entity_poly.type
_entity_poly.pdbx_seq_one_letter_code
_entity_poly.pdbx_strand_id
1 'polypeptide(L)'
;MATTDGFVPTIGVRDLRESGRELVSVDGRAVALFVHEGEVRAVDNACPHMGFPLIQGSVDDGVLTCHWHHARFELTCGDTFDPWADNVLTYPVDIRDGTVYVDPHPESSDSPHVHWSNRLEDGLEQNLRLVVAKSVIGLLDAGVDATDPLETGIQFGCRYRRQGWGPGLTILTAMANVLPDLTPDDRKRALYHGLIQVGNDVSNEPPQFEQDALGATETDYDRLLSWFRENVEVRDPAGAERVLRTAIDAGYDDEHLARLLATAATDHRYIQTGHVLDFVNKSCEALDHIGWGHADDVLPSLVRGLATADRGEESAQWRRPIDLASLLDDTFDELHRFVEFGAKKTWSRPDWMLDTLLGDDPDAIVDVLVEAIRDGATPEELADVVALAAGTRVAQFATSNEFSDWNTVHHTFTYANAVHQLAKRTDAMELYRGVFDAAINVYLDRFLNTPPAPLPDANPDANPSVELDTLRDAFDTEGRVNDAGRAAAHFLDAGGDLHTLRSELGKALLEEDAGFHTYQALEAGFSQAASRPPEEARVLLVGVARYLAAHSPTRREREQTFSIAARLQRGESVHESPSAE
;
A
#
# COMPACT_ATOMS: atom_id res chain seq x y z
N MET A 1 20.83 -33.38 -36.79
CA MET A 1 20.42 -34.71 -36.29
C MET A 1 20.33 -34.59 -34.79
N ALA A 2 19.13 -34.49 -34.23
CA ALA A 2 18.95 -34.55 -32.78
C ALA A 2 19.37 -35.97 -32.34
N THR A 3 20.38 -36.07 -31.49
CA THR A 3 20.75 -37.33 -30.85
C THR A 3 19.65 -37.73 -29.89
N THR A 4 19.44 -39.04 -29.74
CA THR A 4 18.35 -39.65 -28.96
C THR A 4 18.47 -39.44 -27.43
N ASP A 5 19.41 -38.61 -26.97
CA ASP A 5 19.74 -38.36 -25.57
C ASP A 5 19.80 -36.87 -25.18
N GLY A 6 19.38 -35.94 -26.06
CA GLY A 6 19.26 -34.51 -25.73
C GLY A 6 20.55 -33.68 -25.81
N PHE A 7 21.71 -34.31 -25.85
CA PHE A 7 23.02 -33.64 -25.87
C PHE A 7 23.39 -33.04 -27.24
N VAL A 8 23.88 -31.80 -27.26
CA VAL A 8 24.27 -31.08 -28.48
C VAL A 8 25.80 -30.95 -28.56
N PRO A 9 26.44 -31.32 -29.69
CA PRO A 9 27.88 -31.18 -29.86
C PRO A 9 28.27 -29.71 -29.97
N THR A 10 29.37 -29.32 -29.32
CA THR A 10 29.86 -27.93 -29.30
C THR A 10 31.27 -27.82 -29.90
N ILE A 11 32.32 -27.98 -29.09
CA ILE A 11 33.74 -27.78 -29.46
C ILE A 11 34.57 -29.04 -29.19
N GLY A 12 35.74 -29.16 -29.84
CA GLY A 12 36.75 -30.16 -29.48
C GLY A 12 37.31 -29.92 -28.08
N VAL A 13 37.40 -30.98 -27.26
CA VAL A 13 37.91 -30.88 -25.88
C VAL A 13 39.36 -30.41 -25.81
N ARG A 14 40.15 -30.66 -26.86
CA ARG A 14 41.55 -30.19 -26.94
C ARG A 14 41.60 -28.67 -27.10
N ASP A 15 40.82 -28.14 -28.03
CA ASP A 15 40.77 -26.70 -28.30
C ASP A 15 40.28 -25.94 -27.06
N LEU A 16 39.24 -26.45 -26.39
CA LEU A 16 38.73 -25.87 -25.14
C LEU A 16 39.75 -25.91 -24.00
N ARG A 17 40.53 -26.99 -23.87
CA ARG A 17 41.61 -27.09 -22.87
C ARG A 17 42.77 -26.15 -23.15
N GLU A 18 43.03 -25.84 -24.42
CA GLU A 18 44.05 -24.88 -24.83
C GLU A 18 43.61 -23.43 -24.59
N SER A 19 42.33 -23.10 -24.85
CA SER A 19 41.78 -21.76 -24.57
C SER A 19 41.45 -21.52 -23.10
N GLY A 20 41.16 -22.60 -22.35
CA GLY A 20 40.73 -22.59 -20.95
C GLY A 20 39.25 -22.23 -20.75
N ARG A 21 38.63 -21.56 -21.71
CA ARG A 21 37.20 -21.22 -21.74
C ARG A 21 36.74 -20.92 -23.15
N GLU A 22 35.46 -21.13 -23.44
CA GLU A 22 34.86 -20.82 -24.75
C GLU A 22 33.39 -20.45 -24.63
N LEU A 23 32.90 -19.54 -25.48
CA LEU A 23 31.47 -19.27 -25.61
C LEU A 23 30.88 -20.11 -26.76
N VAL A 24 29.87 -20.91 -26.46
CA VAL A 24 29.20 -21.77 -27.45
C VAL A 24 27.71 -21.45 -27.53
N SER A 25 27.11 -21.76 -28.68
CA SER A 25 25.66 -21.65 -28.88
C SER A 25 25.04 -23.04 -28.87
N VAL A 26 24.15 -23.29 -27.91
CA VAL A 26 23.47 -24.58 -27.72
C VAL A 26 21.97 -24.34 -27.77
N ASP A 27 21.32 -24.83 -28.82
CA ASP A 27 19.89 -24.62 -29.09
C ASP A 27 19.46 -23.13 -28.99
N GLY A 28 20.30 -22.23 -29.51
CA GLY A 28 20.08 -20.79 -29.47
C GLY A 28 20.47 -20.10 -28.15
N ARG A 29 20.87 -20.85 -27.12
CA ARG A 29 21.35 -20.31 -25.84
C ARG A 29 22.86 -20.08 -25.85
N ALA A 30 23.32 -18.99 -25.22
CA ALA A 30 24.72 -18.69 -25.06
C ALA A 30 25.26 -19.38 -23.78
N VAL A 31 26.09 -20.39 -23.94
CA VAL A 31 26.65 -21.19 -22.83
C VAL A 31 28.15 -20.92 -22.73
N ALA A 32 28.61 -20.57 -21.53
CA ALA A 32 30.02 -20.39 -21.23
C ALA A 32 30.61 -21.72 -20.75
N LEU A 33 31.61 -22.22 -21.47
CA LEU A 33 32.40 -23.39 -21.09
C LEU A 33 33.66 -22.94 -20.37
N PHE A 34 33.98 -23.58 -19.26
CA PHE A 34 35.21 -23.36 -18.50
C PHE A 34 35.94 -24.69 -18.29
N VAL A 35 37.27 -24.65 -18.37
CA VAL A 35 38.14 -25.74 -17.94
C VAL A 35 38.72 -25.39 -16.59
N HIS A 36 38.35 -26.17 -15.57
CA HIS A 36 38.84 -25.99 -14.21
C HIS A 36 39.22 -27.35 -13.64
N GLU A 37 40.41 -27.44 -13.03
CA GLU A 37 40.96 -28.69 -12.46
C GLU A 37 40.94 -29.91 -13.40
N GLY A 38 41.03 -29.66 -14.72
CA GLY A 38 41.02 -30.69 -15.76
C GLY A 38 39.64 -31.14 -16.23
N GLU A 39 38.58 -30.63 -15.59
CA GLU A 39 37.18 -30.89 -15.91
C GLU A 39 36.56 -29.75 -16.72
N VAL A 40 35.55 -30.06 -17.53
CA VAL A 40 34.79 -29.08 -18.31
C VAL A 40 33.48 -28.78 -17.59
N ARG A 41 33.22 -27.51 -17.34
CA ARG A 41 31.98 -27.02 -16.72
C ARG A 41 31.27 -26.08 -17.68
N ALA A 42 29.94 -26.14 -17.70
CA ALA A 42 29.11 -25.34 -18.58
C ALA A 42 28.08 -24.58 -17.75
N VAL A 43 28.01 -23.27 -17.95
CA VAL A 43 27.06 -22.38 -17.25
C VAL A 43 26.39 -21.45 -18.25
N ASP A 44 25.25 -20.87 -17.88
CA ASP A 44 24.63 -19.82 -18.68
C ASP A 44 25.59 -18.63 -18.79
N ASN A 45 25.74 -18.09 -20.00
CA ASN A 45 26.63 -16.96 -20.18
C ASN A 45 26.02 -15.66 -19.62
N ALA A 46 24.70 -15.58 -19.42
CA ALA A 46 24.10 -14.41 -18.79
C ALA A 46 24.23 -14.51 -17.27
N CYS A 47 24.99 -13.59 -16.67
CA CYS A 47 25.06 -13.51 -15.21
C CYS A 47 23.64 -13.32 -14.63
N PRO A 48 23.22 -14.17 -13.69
CA PRO A 48 21.85 -14.14 -13.16
C PRO A 48 21.52 -12.85 -12.40
N HIS A 49 22.52 -12.02 -12.05
CA HIS A 49 22.30 -10.70 -11.46
C HIS A 49 21.76 -9.67 -12.48
N MET A 50 22.55 -9.29 -13.50
CA MET A 50 22.17 -8.25 -14.48
C MET A 50 22.56 -8.59 -15.92
N GLY A 51 22.73 -9.87 -16.23
CA GLY A 51 22.91 -10.38 -17.60
C GLY A 51 24.30 -10.22 -18.21
N PHE A 52 25.31 -9.78 -17.43
CA PHE A 52 26.67 -9.62 -17.97
C PHE A 52 27.27 -10.96 -18.43
N PRO A 53 28.01 -10.99 -19.56
CA PRO A 53 28.65 -12.20 -20.06
C PRO A 53 29.62 -12.84 -19.05
N LEU A 54 29.26 -13.99 -18.47
CA LEU A 54 30.07 -14.72 -17.51
C LEU A 54 31.35 -15.28 -18.13
N ILE A 55 31.40 -15.49 -19.45
CA ILE A 55 32.64 -15.85 -20.15
C ILE A 55 33.75 -14.81 -19.94
N GLN A 56 33.41 -13.55 -19.66
CA GLN A 56 34.40 -12.50 -19.35
C GLN A 56 34.84 -12.50 -17.88
N GLY A 57 34.19 -13.29 -17.02
CA GLY A 57 34.55 -13.48 -15.62
C GLY A 57 35.89 -14.19 -15.42
N SER A 58 36.20 -14.52 -14.17
CA SER A 58 37.37 -15.30 -13.79
C SER A 58 36.96 -16.52 -12.99
N VAL A 59 37.66 -17.64 -13.19
CA VAL A 59 37.51 -18.84 -12.35
C VAL A 59 38.79 -19.02 -11.54
N ASP A 60 38.67 -19.10 -10.23
CA ASP A 60 39.76 -19.41 -9.30
C ASP A 60 39.22 -20.29 -8.16
N ASP A 61 39.93 -21.36 -7.81
CA ASP A 61 39.56 -22.32 -6.75
C ASP A 61 38.07 -22.76 -6.75
N GLY A 62 37.56 -23.14 -7.93
CA GLY A 62 36.16 -23.55 -8.12
C GLY A 62 35.15 -22.41 -8.18
N VAL A 63 35.57 -21.15 -7.99
CA VAL A 63 34.66 -20.00 -7.92
C VAL A 63 34.68 -19.18 -9.20
N LEU A 64 33.55 -19.13 -9.89
CA LEU A 64 33.31 -18.22 -11.00
C LEU A 64 32.90 -16.85 -10.48
N THR A 65 33.71 -15.83 -10.76
CA THR A 65 33.43 -14.43 -10.40
C THR A 65 33.07 -13.62 -11.64
N CYS A 66 31.87 -13.03 -11.64
CA CYS A 66 31.43 -12.12 -12.70
C CYS A 66 32.34 -10.89 -12.79
N HIS A 67 32.73 -10.49 -13.99
CA HIS A 67 33.65 -9.35 -14.18
C HIS A 67 33.03 -7.99 -13.79
N TRP A 68 31.70 -7.87 -13.81
CA TRP A 68 31.03 -6.57 -13.64
C TRP A 68 30.81 -6.20 -12.17
N HIS A 69 29.92 -6.92 -11.50
CA HIS A 69 29.54 -6.63 -10.11
C HIS A 69 30.19 -7.61 -9.12
N HIS A 70 31.05 -8.51 -9.59
CA HIS A 70 31.76 -9.49 -8.77
C HIS A 70 30.88 -10.50 -8.02
N ALA A 71 29.68 -10.79 -8.53
CA ALA A 71 28.89 -11.92 -8.05
C ALA A 71 29.69 -13.22 -8.24
N ARG A 72 29.73 -14.06 -7.21
CA ARG A 72 30.51 -15.30 -7.17
C ARG A 72 29.59 -16.51 -7.16
N PHE A 73 29.97 -17.53 -7.92
CA PHE A 73 29.24 -18.78 -8.06
C PHE A 73 30.17 -19.96 -7.89
N GLU A 74 29.74 -20.99 -7.19
CA GLU A 74 30.41 -22.29 -7.21
C GLU A 74 30.22 -22.88 -8.62
N LEU A 75 31.31 -23.22 -9.30
CA LEU A 75 31.29 -23.51 -10.75
C LEU A 75 30.62 -24.85 -11.08
N THR A 76 30.55 -25.79 -10.15
CA THR A 76 30.01 -27.13 -10.38
C THR A 76 28.49 -27.19 -10.22
N CYS A 77 27.92 -26.54 -9.21
CA CYS A 77 26.48 -26.51 -8.96
C CYS A 77 25.82 -25.19 -9.42
N GLY A 78 26.57 -24.09 -9.47
CA GLY A 78 26.07 -22.76 -9.84
C GLY A 78 25.58 -21.92 -8.66
N ASP A 79 25.66 -22.43 -7.44
CA ASP A 79 25.17 -21.73 -6.24
C ASP A 79 25.92 -20.42 -6.02
N THR A 80 25.16 -19.37 -5.72
CA THR A 80 25.73 -18.05 -5.43
C THR A 80 26.28 -17.98 -4.01
N PHE A 81 27.44 -17.33 -3.87
CA PHE A 81 27.94 -16.91 -2.55
C PHE A 81 27.34 -15.57 -2.12
N ASP A 82 26.68 -14.88 -3.05
CA ASP A 82 26.27 -13.50 -2.95
C ASP A 82 24.75 -13.42 -3.20
N PRO A 83 23.91 -13.46 -2.14
CA PRO A 83 22.45 -13.58 -2.27
C PRO A 83 21.75 -12.43 -2.99
N TRP A 84 22.45 -11.34 -3.29
CA TRP A 84 21.98 -10.27 -4.18
C TRP A 84 22.03 -10.64 -5.68
N ALA A 85 22.69 -11.75 -6.02
CA ALA A 85 22.57 -12.46 -7.28
C ALA A 85 21.74 -13.74 -7.09
N ASP A 86 21.23 -14.29 -8.19
CA ASP A 86 20.58 -15.62 -8.19
C ASP A 86 21.61 -16.70 -8.57
N ASN A 87 21.29 -17.98 -8.42
CA ASN A 87 22.15 -19.09 -8.85
C ASN A 87 22.33 -19.05 -10.38
N VAL A 88 23.53 -19.38 -10.86
CA VAL A 88 23.76 -19.51 -12.30
C VAL A 88 23.32 -20.88 -12.78
N LEU A 89 22.55 -20.93 -13.86
CA LEU A 89 22.12 -22.19 -14.45
C LEU A 89 23.35 -22.96 -14.98
N THR A 90 23.54 -24.18 -14.48
CA THR A 90 24.57 -25.11 -14.95
C THR A 90 23.97 -26.08 -15.97
N TYR A 91 24.81 -26.53 -16.92
CA TYR A 91 24.40 -27.45 -17.97
C TYR A 91 25.20 -28.75 -17.87
N PRO A 92 24.55 -29.94 -17.94
CA PRO A 92 25.26 -31.20 -18.01
C PRO A 92 26.21 -31.26 -19.20
N VAL A 93 27.43 -31.74 -18.96
CA VAL A 93 28.48 -31.89 -19.99
C VAL A 93 28.86 -33.35 -20.13
N ASP A 94 28.99 -33.81 -21.37
CA ASP A 94 29.51 -35.14 -21.71
C ASP A 94 30.62 -35.02 -22.77
N ILE A 95 31.69 -35.81 -22.66
CA ILE A 95 32.81 -35.78 -23.59
C ILE A 95 32.85 -37.10 -24.36
N ARG A 96 32.55 -37.04 -25.66
CA ARG A 96 32.46 -38.23 -26.53
C ARG A 96 33.41 -38.08 -27.70
N ASP A 97 34.29 -39.06 -27.88
CA ASP A 97 35.25 -39.11 -28.99
C ASP A 97 36.06 -37.80 -29.19
N GLY A 98 36.33 -37.08 -28.09
CA GLY A 98 37.08 -35.82 -28.11
C GLY A 98 36.27 -34.56 -28.39
N THR A 99 34.95 -34.65 -28.48
CA THR A 99 34.02 -33.51 -28.60
C THR A 99 33.26 -33.30 -27.29
N VAL A 100 33.09 -32.04 -26.89
CA VAL A 100 32.25 -31.63 -25.77
C VAL A 100 30.80 -31.57 -26.23
N TYR A 101 29.93 -32.22 -25.49
CA TYR A 101 28.48 -32.18 -25.67
C TYR A 101 27.85 -31.52 -24.45
N VAL A 102 26.83 -30.70 -24.67
CA VAL A 102 26.08 -29.99 -23.62
C VAL A 102 24.61 -30.37 -23.74
N ASP A 103 23.95 -30.71 -22.65
CA ASP A 103 22.50 -30.83 -22.60
C ASP A 103 21.88 -29.45 -22.38
N PRO A 104 21.11 -28.88 -23.34
CA PRO A 104 20.48 -27.57 -23.19
C PRO A 104 19.24 -27.57 -22.28
N HIS A 105 18.81 -28.72 -21.76
CA HIS A 105 17.62 -28.84 -20.91
C HIS A 105 17.98 -29.36 -19.52
N PRO A 106 18.77 -28.60 -18.72
CA PRO A 106 19.10 -29.02 -17.37
C PRO A 106 17.83 -29.20 -16.54
N GLU A 107 17.78 -30.28 -15.74
CA GLU A 107 16.72 -30.47 -14.77
C GLU A 107 16.88 -29.45 -13.64
N SER A 108 15.91 -28.55 -13.46
CA SER A 108 15.83 -27.74 -12.24
C SER A 108 15.35 -28.63 -11.09
N SER A 109 16.02 -28.55 -9.94
CA SER A 109 15.58 -29.29 -8.75
C SER A 109 14.30 -28.71 -8.14
N ASP A 110 14.09 -27.40 -8.27
CA ASP A 110 12.93 -26.68 -7.74
C ASP A 110 11.97 -26.25 -8.86
N SER A 111 10.67 -26.16 -8.51
CA SER A 111 9.68 -25.53 -9.37
C SER A 111 9.87 -24.00 -9.37
N PRO A 112 9.38 -23.28 -10.42
CA PRO A 112 9.43 -21.81 -10.42
C PRO A 112 8.76 -21.19 -9.19
N HIS A 113 7.70 -21.80 -8.67
CA HIS A 113 7.04 -21.34 -7.43
C HIS A 113 8.01 -21.40 -6.25
N VAL A 114 8.57 -22.58 -5.95
CA VAL A 114 9.50 -22.77 -4.82
C VAL A 114 10.72 -21.85 -4.94
N HIS A 115 11.32 -21.78 -6.13
CA HIS A 115 12.48 -20.92 -6.40
C HIS A 115 12.16 -19.46 -6.08
N TRP A 116 11.12 -18.89 -6.69
CA TRP A 116 10.84 -17.47 -6.53
C TRP A 116 10.27 -17.12 -5.15
N SER A 117 9.59 -18.02 -4.44
CA SER A 117 9.17 -17.79 -3.06
C SER A 117 10.39 -17.70 -2.12
N ASN A 118 11.35 -18.62 -2.23
CA ASN A 118 12.59 -18.57 -1.44
C ASN A 118 13.38 -17.27 -1.74
N ARG A 119 13.45 -16.88 -3.02
CA ARG A 119 14.13 -15.64 -3.43
C ARG A 119 13.40 -14.39 -2.95
N LEU A 120 12.07 -14.43 -2.84
CA LEU A 120 11.31 -13.33 -2.26
C LEU A 120 11.67 -13.14 -0.78
N GLU A 121 11.72 -14.23 -0.01
CA GLU A 121 12.14 -14.20 1.40
C GLU A 121 13.57 -13.63 1.56
N ASP A 122 14.55 -14.16 0.82
CA ASP A 122 15.92 -13.63 0.79
C ASP A 122 15.95 -12.13 0.47
N GLY A 123 15.11 -11.73 -0.50
CA GLY A 123 14.98 -10.36 -0.96
C GLY A 123 14.44 -9.43 0.13
N LEU A 124 13.47 -9.89 0.91
CA LEU A 124 12.91 -9.14 2.05
C LEU A 124 13.90 -9.08 3.21
N GLU A 125 14.52 -10.20 3.58
CA GLU A 125 15.50 -10.30 4.68
C GLU A 125 16.70 -9.37 4.51
N GLN A 126 17.21 -9.28 3.27
CA GLN A 126 18.39 -8.48 2.97
C GLN A 126 18.06 -7.12 2.33
N ASN A 127 16.76 -6.79 2.21
CA ASN A 127 16.24 -5.58 1.57
C ASN A 127 16.82 -5.35 0.14
N LEU A 128 16.75 -6.38 -0.69
CA LEU A 128 17.35 -6.45 -2.04
C LEU A 128 16.31 -6.17 -3.13
N ARG A 129 16.16 -4.90 -3.50
CA ARG A 129 15.20 -4.40 -4.51
C ARG A 129 15.08 -5.24 -5.77
N LEU A 130 16.21 -5.54 -6.42
CA LEU A 130 16.21 -6.30 -7.67
C LEU A 130 15.76 -7.75 -7.48
N VAL A 131 16.09 -8.35 -6.34
CA VAL A 131 15.70 -9.73 -6.02
C VAL A 131 14.20 -9.80 -5.75
N VAL A 132 13.65 -8.87 -4.97
CA VAL A 132 12.19 -8.75 -4.75
C VAL A 132 11.47 -8.58 -6.09
N ALA A 133 11.92 -7.66 -6.95
CA ALA A 133 11.30 -7.43 -8.26
C ALA A 133 11.29 -8.69 -9.13
N LYS A 134 12.44 -9.39 -9.25
CA LYS A 134 12.53 -10.63 -10.03
C LYS A 134 11.65 -11.73 -9.47
N SER A 135 11.57 -11.84 -8.15
CA SER A 135 10.77 -12.85 -7.48
C SER A 135 9.28 -12.65 -7.74
N VAL A 136 8.79 -11.42 -7.61
CA VAL A 136 7.39 -11.09 -7.96
C VAL A 136 7.12 -11.38 -9.43
N ILE A 137 7.95 -10.90 -10.35
CA ILE A 137 7.78 -11.17 -11.79
C ILE A 137 7.75 -12.68 -12.06
N GLY A 138 8.71 -13.40 -11.50
CA GLY A 138 8.86 -14.84 -11.66
C GLY A 138 7.68 -15.66 -11.13
N LEU A 139 7.13 -15.30 -9.96
CA LEU A 139 5.94 -15.91 -9.39
C LEU A 139 4.73 -15.72 -10.30
N LEU A 140 4.43 -14.46 -10.69
CA LEU A 140 3.26 -14.17 -11.53
C LEU A 140 3.40 -14.75 -12.95
N ASP A 141 4.60 -14.73 -13.54
CA ASP A 141 4.84 -15.35 -14.85
C ASP A 141 4.73 -16.88 -14.82
N ALA A 142 5.00 -17.50 -13.66
CA ALA A 142 4.76 -18.92 -13.42
C ALA A 142 3.28 -19.25 -13.16
N GLY A 143 2.39 -18.25 -13.13
CA GLY A 143 0.97 -18.41 -12.86
C GLY A 143 0.64 -18.64 -11.37
N VAL A 144 1.55 -18.31 -10.47
CA VAL A 144 1.28 -18.28 -9.02
C VAL A 144 0.31 -17.14 -8.73
N ASP A 145 -0.66 -17.38 -7.85
CA ASP A 145 -1.64 -16.36 -7.46
C ASP A 145 -0.94 -15.20 -6.72
N ALA A 146 -1.44 -13.99 -6.91
CA ALA A 146 -0.93 -12.79 -6.24
C ALA A 146 -1.06 -12.87 -4.71
N THR A 147 -1.96 -13.70 -4.18
CA THR A 147 -2.10 -13.93 -2.73
C THR A 147 -0.85 -14.54 -2.10
N ASP A 148 -0.06 -15.34 -2.82
CA ASP A 148 1.13 -16.03 -2.30
C ASP A 148 2.28 -15.04 -1.93
N PRO A 149 2.76 -14.16 -2.85
CA PRO A 149 3.73 -13.14 -2.47
C PRO A 149 3.15 -12.11 -1.48
N LEU A 150 1.83 -11.86 -1.51
CA LEU A 150 1.15 -10.98 -0.57
C LEU A 150 1.19 -11.54 0.86
N GLU A 151 0.83 -12.81 1.04
CA GLU A 151 0.90 -13.52 2.32
C GLU A 151 2.32 -13.50 2.89
N THR A 152 3.31 -13.83 2.05
CA THR A 152 4.74 -13.79 2.41
C THR A 152 5.12 -12.41 2.95
N GLY A 153 4.75 -11.34 2.24
CA GLY A 153 5.03 -9.96 2.65
C GLY A 153 4.34 -9.55 3.95
N ILE A 154 3.06 -9.91 4.12
CA ILE A 154 2.28 -9.57 5.31
C ILE A 154 2.86 -10.25 6.55
N GLN A 155 3.07 -11.57 6.49
CA GLN A 155 3.63 -12.34 7.61
C GLN A 155 5.04 -11.83 7.98
N PHE A 156 5.88 -11.61 6.96
CA PHE A 156 7.23 -11.09 7.16
C PHE A 156 7.22 -9.70 7.83
N GLY A 157 6.41 -8.77 7.34
CA GLY A 157 6.31 -7.43 7.90
C GLY A 157 5.75 -7.41 9.33
N CYS A 158 4.76 -8.24 9.64
CA CYS A 158 4.18 -8.34 10.99
C CYS A 158 5.20 -8.92 11.99
N ARG A 159 6.02 -9.88 11.56
CA ARG A 159 7.01 -10.55 12.41
C ARG A 159 8.26 -9.72 12.67
N TYR A 160 8.79 -9.07 11.63
CA TYR A 160 10.13 -8.48 11.68
C TYR A 160 10.16 -6.97 11.97
N ARG A 161 9.00 -6.35 12.24
CA ARG A 161 8.91 -4.94 12.64
C ARG A 161 8.53 -4.80 14.11
N ARG A 162 9.49 -4.39 14.98
CA ARG A 162 9.22 -4.17 16.42
C ARG A 162 8.13 -3.14 16.73
N GLN A 163 7.93 -2.17 15.84
CA GLN A 163 6.86 -1.18 15.98
C GLN A 163 5.48 -1.73 15.56
N GLY A 164 5.41 -2.96 15.05
CA GLY A 164 4.19 -3.61 14.62
C GLY A 164 3.74 -3.16 13.23
N TRP A 165 2.43 -3.00 13.00
CA TRP A 165 1.89 -2.53 11.73
C TRP A 165 2.38 -1.13 11.36
N GLY A 166 2.61 -0.88 10.06
CA GLY A 166 3.18 0.38 9.59
C GLY A 166 3.01 0.62 8.09
N PRO A 167 3.66 1.67 7.55
CA PRO A 167 3.51 2.10 6.17
C PRO A 167 3.66 0.98 5.12
N GLY A 168 4.65 0.11 5.25
CA GLY A 168 4.90 -0.96 4.27
C GLY A 168 3.75 -1.96 4.16
N LEU A 169 3.21 -2.42 5.29
CA LEU A 169 2.06 -3.32 5.33
C LEU A 169 0.78 -2.64 4.81
N THR A 170 0.60 -1.36 5.14
CA THR A 170 -0.52 -0.55 4.62
C THR A 170 -0.41 -0.37 3.10
N ILE A 171 0.78 -0.06 2.55
CA ILE A 171 0.99 0.06 1.09
C ILE A 171 0.75 -1.28 0.41
N LEU A 172 1.32 -2.37 0.93
CA LEU A 172 1.13 -3.70 0.36
C LEU A 172 -0.35 -4.10 0.31
N THR A 173 -1.09 -3.82 1.38
CA THR A 173 -2.55 -4.07 1.42
C THR A 173 -3.32 -3.16 0.47
N ALA A 174 -2.99 -1.86 0.44
CA ALA A 174 -3.63 -0.92 -0.49
C ALA A 174 -3.40 -1.33 -1.95
N MET A 175 -2.20 -1.83 -2.27
CA MET A 175 -1.87 -2.37 -3.59
C MET A 175 -2.62 -3.66 -3.90
N ALA A 176 -2.81 -4.54 -2.91
CA ALA A 176 -3.65 -5.73 -3.06
C ALA A 176 -5.11 -5.38 -3.42
N ASN A 177 -5.68 -4.36 -2.74
CA ASN A 177 -7.06 -3.91 -3.00
C ASN A 177 -7.27 -3.38 -4.42
N VAL A 178 -6.25 -2.77 -5.04
CA VAL A 178 -6.36 -2.18 -6.38
C VAL A 178 -5.94 -3.13 -7.50
N LEU A 179 -5.38 -4.31 -7.22
CA LEU A 179 -4.98 -5.29 -8.26
C LEU A 179 -6.08 -5.58 -9.32
N PRO A 180 -7.38 -5.67 -8.96
CA PRO A 180 -8.43 -5.88 -9.96
C PRO A 180 -8.53 -4.76 -11.00
N ASP A 181 -8.10 -3.54 -10.66
CA ASP A 181 -8.11 -2.37 -11.53
C ASP A 181 -6.86 -2.24 -12.42
N LEU A 182 -5.86 -3.09 -12.23
CA LEU A 182 -4.56 -2.97 -12.89
C LEU A 182 -4.36 -3.97 -14.03
N THR A 183 -3.54 -3.57 -15.01
CA THR A 183 -3.05 -4.44 -16.07
C THR A 183 -2.13 -5.55 -15.51
N PRO A 184 -1.91 -6.67 -16.24
CA PRO A 184 -1.03 -7.73 -15.75
C PRO A 184 0.40 -7.28 -15.38
N ASP A 185 0.97 -6.33 -16.13
CA ASP A 185 2.30 -5.80 -15.82
C ASP A 185 2.28 -4.85 -14.62
N ASP A 186 1.23 -4.02 -14.49
CA ASP A 186 1.08 -3.12 -13.35
C ASP A 186 0.75 -3.87 -12.05
N ARG A 187 0.10 -5.04 -12.11
CA ARG A 187 -0.07 -5.92 -10.94
C ARG A 187 1.27 -6.37 -10.36
N LYS A 188 2.23 -6.72 -11.22
CA LYS A 188 3.60 -7.08 -10.80
C LYS A 188 4.28 -5.89 -10.13
N ARG A 189 4.13 -4.69 -10.69
CA ARG A 189 4.66 -3.45 -10.09
C ARG A 189 4.02 -3.18 -8.73
N ALA A 190 2.70 -3.23 -8.63
CA ALA A 190 1.97 -2.97 -7.39
C ALA A 190 2.43 -3.85 -6.23
N LEU A 191 2.56 -5.16 -6.46
CA LEU A 191 3.11 -6.09 -5.47
C LEU A 191 4.57 -5.75 -5.13
N TYR A 192 5.40 -5.46 -6.12
CA TYR A 192 6.79 -5.05 -5.89
C TYR A 192 6.88 -3.78 -5.01
N HIS A 193 6.08 -2.75 -5.27
CA HIS A 193 6.04 -1.52 -4.48
C HIS A 193 5.67 -1.78 -3.01
N GLY A 194 4.65 -2.61 -2.77
CA GLY A 194 4.28 -3.03 -1.42
C GLY A 194 5.39 -3.81 -0.71
N LEU A 195 5.91 -4.85 -1.36
CA LEU A 195 6.92 -5.74 -0.79
C LEU A 195 8.23 -5.02 -0.50
N ILE A 196 8.66 -4.09 -1.36
CA ILE A 196 9.89 -3.35 -1.08
C ILE A 196 9.71 -2.38 0.08
N GLN A 197 8.52 -1.79 0.26
CA GLN A 197 8.29 -0.96 1.43
C GLN A 197 8.24 -1.80 2.72
N VAL A 198 7.69 -3.01 2.69
CA VAL A 198 7.80 -3.96 3.81
C VAL A 198 9.27 -4.24 4.14
N GLY A 199 10.10 -4.56 3.14
CA GLY A 199 11.54 -4.77 3.31
C GLY A 199 12.27 -3.54 3.89
N ASN A 200 11.90 -2.33 3.46
CA ASN A 200 12.44 -1.08 4.01
C ASN A 200 12.06 -0.87 5.48
N ASP A 201 10.79 -1.13 5.83
CA ASP A 201 10.24 -0.91 7.17
C ASP A 201 10.85 -1.83 8.23
N VAL A 202 11.29 -3.04 7.84
CA VAL A 202 11.92 -4.01 8.76
C VAL A 202 13.46 -3.92 8.76
N SER A 203 14.05 -3.20 7.80
CA SER A 203 15.50 -3.19 7.63
C SER A 203 16.18 -2.58 8.86
N ASN A 204 17.05 -3.34 9.52
CA ASN A 204 17.71 -3.00 10.79
C ASN A 204 16.77 -2.91 12.01
N GLU A 205 15.53 -3.41 11.91
CA GLU A 205 14.64 -3.59 13.05
C GLU A 205 14.80 -5.00 13.67
N PRO A 206 14.70 -5.15 15.00
CA PRO A 206 14.59 -6.46 15.61
C PRO A 206 13.18 -7.03 15.43
N PRO A 207 13.01 -8.37 15.41
CA PRO A 207 11.70 -8.99 15.36
C PRO A 207 10.86 -8.68 16.62
N GLN A 208 9.55 -8.76 16.47
CA GLN A 208 8.62 -8.79 17.60
C GLN A 208 8.64 -10.18 18.22
N PHE A 209 8.60 -10.25 19.55
CA PHE A 209 8.45 -11.51 20.28
C PHE A 209 7.00 -11.68 20.66
N GLU A 210 6.38 -12.74 20.15
CA GLU A 210 4.98 -13.10 20.41
C GLU A 210 4.70 -13.25 21.91
N GLN A 211 3.51 -12.83 22.33
CA GLN A 211 2.97 -13.13 23.64
C GLN A 211 1.99 -14.31 23.56
N ASP A 212 1.95 -15.16 24.59
CA ASP A 212 0.95 -16.23 24.64
C ASP A 212 -0.43 -15.70 25.09
N ALA A 213 -1.49 -16.28 24.54
CA ALA A 213 -2.85 -16.13 25.05
C ALA A 213 -2.95 -16.45 26.56
N LEU A 214 -4.01 -15.96 27.18
CA LEU A 214 -4.33 -16.30 28.57
C LEU A 214 -4.84 -17.75 28.62
N GLY A 215 -4.41 -18.53 29.61
CA GLY A 215 -4.96 -19.88 29.86
C GLY A 215 -6.37 -19.89 30.43
N ALA A 216 -7.15 -18.82 30.23
CA ALA A 216 -8.51 -18.67 30.74
C ALA A 216 -9.48 -19.42 29.81
N THR A 217 -10.26 -20.35 30.36
CA THR A 217 -11.15 -21.23 29.58
C THR A 217 -12.61 -20.78 29.57
N GLU A 218 -12.97 -19.74 30.34
CA GLU A 218 -14.35 -19.23 30.49
C GLU A 218 -14.34 -17.70 30.56
N THR A 219 -14.08 -17.05 29.42
CA THR A 219 -14.16 -15.59 29.29
C THR A 219 -15.14 -15.24 28.18
N ASP A 220 -16.18 -14.47 28.51
CA ASP A 220 -17.10 -13.93 27.50
C ASP A 220 -16.47 -12.74 26.75
N TYR A 221 -17.05 -12.41 25.60
CA TYR A 221 -16.54 -11.38 24.70
C TYR A 221 -16.51 -10.02 25.38
N ASP A 222 -17.58 -9.64 26.07
CA ASP A 222 -17.70 -8.33 26.72
C ASP A 222 -16.60 -8.13 27.77
N ARG A 223 -16.22 -9.19 28.49
CA ARG A 223 -15.10 -9.14 29.43
C ARG A 223 -13.76 -8.98 28.72
N LEU A 224 -13.51 -9.70 27.62
CA LEU A 224 -12.29 -9.53 26.82
C LEU A 224 -12.20 -8.12 26.24
N LEU A 225 -13.31 -7.60 25.70
CA LEU A 225 -13.40 -6.24 25.19
C LEU A 225 -13.06 -5.22 26.28
N SER A 226 -13.64 -5.37 27.48
CA SER A 226 -13.34 -4.50 28.62
C SER A 226 -11.85 -4.56 29.02
N TRP A 227 -11.26 -5.75 29.10
CA TRP A 227 -9.85 -5.89 29.46
C TRP A 227 -8.94 -5.32 28.37
N PHE A 228 -9.26 -5.53 27.10
CA PHE A 228 -8.45 -5.01 25.99
C PHE A 228 -8.40 -3.48 26.05
N ARG A 229 -9.56 -2.84 26.18
CA ARG A 229 -9.68 -1.38 26.31
C ARG A 229 -8.94 -0.85 27.54
N GLU A 230 -9.07 -1.50 28.69
CA GLU A 230 -8.37 -1.08 29.91
C GLU A 230 -6.84 -1.14 29.73
N ASN A 231 -6.32 -2.21 29.11
CA ASN A 231 -4.88 -2.33 28.82
C ASN A 231 -4.39 -1.26 27.82
N VAL A 232 -5.17 -0.98 26.77
CA VAL A 232 -4.86 0.11 25.83
C VAL A 232 -4.86 1.46 26.55
N GLU A 233 -5.84 1.72 27.42
CA GLU A 233 -5.96 2.97 28.16
C GLU A 233 -4.76 3.22 29.09
N VAL A 234 -4.31 2.20 29.81
CA VAL A 234 -3.12 2.30 30.69
C VAL A 234 -1.80 2.13 29.94
N ARG A 235 -1.83 2.10 28.61
CA ARG A 235 -0.66 1.95 27.73
C ARG A 235 0.15 0.67 28.02
N ASP A 236 -0.52 -0.44 28.30
CA ASP A 236 0.06 -1.79 28.48
C ASP A 236 -0.13 -2.63 27.19
N PRO A 237 0.79 -2.54 26.21
CA PRO A 237 0.69 -3.32 24.99
C PRO A 237 0.83 -4.84 25.23
N ALA A 238 1.57 -5.27 26.26
CA ALA A 238 1.74 -6.69 26.52
C ALA A 238 0.44 -7.30 27.05
N GLY A 239 -0.23 -6.62 27.99
CA GLY A 239 -1.54 -7.03 28.48
C GLY A 239 -2.59 -7.03 27.37
N ALA A 240 -2.64 -5.98 26.56
CA ALA A 240 -3.56 -5.88 25.42
C ALA A 240 -3.34 -7.00 24.38
N GLU A 241 -2.09 -7.32 24.04
CA GLU A 241 -1.77 -8.38 23.08
C GLU A 241 -2.27 -9.74 23.58
N ARG A 242 -2.04 -10.06 24.86
CA ARG A 242 -2.50 -11.32 25.44
C ARG A 242 -4.02 -11.44 25.44
N VAL A 243 -4.74 -10.34 25.69
CA VAL A 243 -6.21 -10.32 25.61
C VAL A 243 -6.69 -10.55 24.18
N LEU A 244 -6.11 -9.86 23.20
CA LEU A 244 -6.45 -10.03 21.78
C LEU A 244 -6.23 -11.48 21.32
N ARG A 245 -5.06 -12.06 21.63
CA ARG A 245 -4.77 -13.47 21.30
C ARG A 245 -5.72 -14.44 22.01
N THR A 246 -6.14 -14.12 23.23
CA THR A 246 -7.19 -14.90 23.91
C THR A 246 -8.53 -14.85 23.17
N ALA A 247 -8.89 -13.71 22.57
CA ALA A 247 -10.08 -13.61 21.75
C ALA A 247 -9.97 -14.44 20.45
N ILE A 248 -8.80 -14.43 19.82
CA ILE A 248 -8.50 -15.25 18.62
C ILE A 248 -8.58 -16.75 18.97
N ASP A 249 -7.90 -17.18 20.03
CA ASP A 249 -7.91 -18.57 20.52
C ASP A 249 -9.30 -19.06 20.95
N ALA A 250 -10.14 -18.16 21.46
CA ALA A 250 -11.53 -18.46 21.80
C ALA A 250 -12.42 -18.69 20.57
N GLY A 251 -11.91 -18.42 19.36
CA GLY A 251 -12.62 -18.62 18.10
C GLY A 251 -13.68 -17.55 17.81
N TYR A 252 -13.49 -16.32 18.29
CA TYR A 252 -14.31 -15.19 17.87
C TYR A 252 -14.08 -14.91 16.38
N ASP A 253 -15.17 -14.61 15.67
CA ASP A 253 -15.15 -14.36 14.23
C ASP A 253 -14.53 -13.00 13.88
N ASP A 254 -14.41 -12.77 12.57
CA ASP A 254 -13.86 -11.54 11.97
C ASP A 254 -14.58 -10.27 12.44
N GLU A 255 -15.91 -10.30 12.49
CA GLU A 255 -16.72 -9.18 13.00
C GLU A 255 -16.37 -8.85 14.46
N HIS A 256 -16.31 -9.85 15.34
CA HIS A 256 -15.99 -9.65 16.76
C HIS A 256 -14.56 -9.14 16.97
N LEU A 257 -13.58 -9.62 16.19
CA LEU A 257 -12.18 -9.18 16.27
C LEU A 257 -12.02 -7.74 15.74
N ALA A 258 -12.65 -7.42 14.60
CA ALA A 258 -12.66 -6.07 14.05
C ALA A 258 -13.32 -5.08 15.03
N ARG A 259 -14.46 -5.46 15.64
CA ARG A 259 -15.14 -4.68 16.67
C ARG A 259 -14.24 -4.38 17.87
N LEU A 260 -13.49 -5.37 18.35
CA LEU A 260 -12.61 -5.21 19.51
C LEU A 260 -11.52 -4.16 19.27
N LEU A 261 -10.90 -4.19 18.08
CA LEU A 261 -9.89 -3.22 17.67
C LEU A 261 -10.47 -1.84 17.38
N ALA A 262 -11.57 -1.76 16.63
CA ALA A 262 -12.24 -0.51 16.29
C ALA A 262 -12.76 0.23 17.53
N THR A 263 -13.28 -0.50 18.52
CA THR A 263 -13.73 0.05 19.80
C THR A 263 -12.58 0.74 20.53
N ALA A 264 -11.43 0.05 20.68
CA ALA A 264 -10.27 0.64 21.34
C ALA A 264 -9.67 1.82 20.55
N ALA A 265 -9.66 1.73 19.22
CA ALA A 265 -9.16 2.79 18.34
C ALA A 265 -10.00 4.08 18.38
N THR A 266 -11.25 4.01 18.84
CA THR A 266 -12.21 5.13 18.88
C THR A 266 -12.54 5.60 20.29
N ASP A 267 -11.91 5.04 21.33
CA ASP A 267 -12.06 5.51 22.71
C ASP A 267 -11.52 6.94 22.90
N HIS A 268 -10.51 7.33 22.11
CA HIS A 268 -9.90 8.66 22.10
C HIS A 268 -10.02 9.32 20.71
N ARG A 269 -9.86 10.65 20.63
CA ARG A 269 -10.15 11.40 19.40
C ARG A 269 -9.02 11.26 18.41
N TYR A 270 -9.33 10.82 17.19
CA TYR A 270 -8.45 10.90 16.02
C TYR A 270 -6.97 10.56 16.30
N ILE A 271 -6.75 9.43 16.97
CA ILE A 271 -5.43 9.05 17.51
C ILE A 271 -4.41 8.86 16.39
N GLN A 272 -3.19 9.32 16.63
CA GLN A 272 -2.08 9.34 15.66
C GLN A 272 -2.44 9.97 14.31
N THR A 273 -3.23 11.06 14.33
CA THR A 273 -3.74 11.73 13.12
C THR A 273 -4.55 10.78 12.23
N GLY A 274 -5.29 9.85 12.85
CA GLY A 274 -6.15 8.89 12.15
C GLY A 274 -5.46 7.59 11.70
N HIS A 275 -4.13 7.49 11.73
CA HIS A 275 -3.43 6.30 11.23
C HIS A 275 -3.83 5.00 11.93
N VAL A 276 -4.14 5.03 13.23
CA VAL A 276 -4.42 3.78 13.95
C VAL A 276 -5.67 3.11 13.41
N LEU A 277 -6.73 3.87 13.13
CA LEU A 277 -7.97 3.29 12.61
C LEU A 277 -7.81 2.86 11.15
N ASP A 278 -7.03 3.60 10.35
CA ASP A 278 -6.64 3.15 9.02
C ASP A 278 -5.88 1.82 9.09
N PHE A 279 -4.92 1.67 9.99
CA PHE A 279 -4.18 0.41 10.16
C PHE A 279 -5.08 -0.74 10.62
N VAL A 280 -6.04 -0.48 11.53
CA VAL A 280 -7.04 -1.49 11.90
C VAL A 280 -7.83 -1.94 10.67
N ASN A 281 -8.34 -1.01 9.87
CA ASN A 281 -9.06 -1.35 8.64
C ASN A 281 -8.16 -2.13 7.65
N LYS A 282 -6.94 -1.66 7.40
CA LYS A 282 -6.00 -2.29 6.46
C LYS A 282 -5.59 -3.68 6.93
N SER A 283 -5.46 -3.92 8.24
CA SER A 283 -5.22 -5.27 8.75
C SER A 283 -6.38 -6.23 8.47
N CYS A 284 -7.63 -5.74 8.54
CA CYS A 284 -8.81 -6.55 8.21
C CYS A 284 -8.86 -6.84 6.70
N GLU A 285 -8.61 -5.85 5.86
CA GLU A 285 -8.52 -6.03 4.40
C GLU A 285 -7.39 -6.99 4.01
N ALA A 286 -6.24 -6.92 4.68
CA ALA A 286 -5.15 -7.88 4.50
C ALA A 286 -5.60 -9.31 4.80
N LEU A 287 -6.32 -9.52 5.91
CA LEU A 287 -6.89 -10.81 6.28
C LEU A 287 -8.00 -11.28 5.34
N ASP A 288 -8.72 -10.38 4.66
CA ASP A 288 -9.65 -10.79 3.60
C ASP A 288 -8.93 -11.38 2.39
N HIS A 289 -7.73 -10.89 2.08
CA HIS A 289 -6.91 -11.41 0.97
C HIS A 289 -6.21 -12.72 1.32
N ILE A 290 -5.59 -12.81 2.50
CA ILE A 290 -4.75 -13.96 2.88
C ILE A 290 -5.48 -14.98 3.76
N GLY A 291 -6.68 -14.64 4.24
CA GLY A 291 -7.49 -15.45 5.11
C GLY A 291 -7.34 -15.12 6.60
N TRP A 292 -8.47 -15.09 7.31
CA TRP A 292 -8.55 -14.83 8.76
C TRP A 292 -7.90 -15.91 9.64
N GLY A 293 -7.44 -17.02 9.07
CA GLY A 293 -6.58 -17.99 9.76
C GLY A 293 -5.24 -17.39 10.22
N HIS A 294 -4.81 -16.28 9.61
CA HIS A 294 -3.59 -15.53 9.97
C HIS A 294 -3.84 -14.40 10.98
N ALA A 295 -5.03 -14.33 11.60
CA ALA A 295 -5.34 -13.24 12.54
C ALA A 295 -4.34 -13.14 13.70
N ASP A 296 -3.79 -14.27 14.16
CA ASP A 296 -2.81 -14.34 15.25
C ASP A 296 -1.42 -13.81 14.86
N ASP A 297 -1.09 -13.79 13.56
CA ASP A 297 0.12 -13.17 13.03
C ASP A 297 -0.08 -11.66 12.79
N VAL A 298 -1.27 -11.28 12.34
CA VAL A 298 -1.57 -9.94 11.81
C VAL A 298 -2.05 -8.98 12.89
N LEU A 299 -3.13 -9.29 13.60
CA LEU A 299 -3.80 -8.33 14.48
C LEU A 299 -2.93 -7.90 15.69
N PRO A 300 -2.14 -8.78 16.32
CA PRO A 300 -1.20 -8.40 17.39
C PRO A 300 -0.21 -7.30 17.01
N SER A 301 0.13 -7.17 15.72
CA SER A 301 1.02 -6.11 15.24
C SER A 301 0.42 -4.70 15.42
N LEU A 302 -0.88 -4.55 15.60
CA LEU A 302 -1.55 -3.25 15.82
C LEU A 302 -1.46 -2.76 17.27
N VAL A 303 -1.30 -3.69 18.21
CA VAL A 303 -1.52 -3.45 19.64
C VAL A 303 -0.61 -2.34 20.18
N ARG A 304 0.65 -2.33 19.75
CA ARG A 304 1.59 -1.29 20.14
C ARG A 304 1.14 0.08 19.66
N GLY A 305 0.68 0.18 18.41
CA GLY A 305 0.15 1.42 17.82
C GLY A 305 -1.05 1.93 18.61
N LEU A 306 -1.99 1.05 18.93
CA LEU A 306 -3.17 1.37 19.75
C LEU A 306 -2.79 1.89 21.15
N ALA A 307 -1.92 1.17 21.87
CA ALA A 307 -1.55 1.51 23.24
C ALA A 307 -0.62 2.74 23.37
N THR A 308 0.11 3.08 22.31
CA THR A 308 1.13 4.15 22.38
C THR A 308 0.79 5.41 21.58
N ALA A 309 -0.34 5.45 20.90
CA ALA A 309 -0.74 6.60 20.08
C ALA A 309 -0.82 7.91 20.89
N ASP A 310 -0.49 9.00 20.19
CA ASP A 310 -0.84 10.37 20.60
C ASP A 310 -2.33 10.59 20.34
N ARG A 311 -2.99 11.40 21.19
CA ARG A 311 -4.44 11.59 21.11
C ARG A 311 -4.78 12.99 20.59
N GLY A 312 -5.77 13.08 19.72
CA GLY A 312 -6.18 14.34 19.09
C GLY A 312 -6.58 15.39 20.12
N GLU A 313 -7.31 14.99 21.16
CA GLU A 313 -7.75 15.85 22.24
C GLU A 313 -6.62 16.40 23.14
N GLU A 314 -5.39 15.90 23.00
CA GLU A 314 -4.20 16.45 23.70
C GLU A 314 -3.61 17.66 22.94
N SER A 315 -4.03 17.87 21.69
CA SER A 315 -3.47 18.88 20.79
C SER A 315 -4.23 20.21 20.83
N ALA A 316 -3.54 21.29 20.45
CA ALA A 316 -4.12 22.63 20.42
C ALA A 316 -5.26 22.78 19.40
N GLN A 317 -5.18 22.10 18.24
CA GLN A 317 -6.17 22.21 17.17
C GLN A 317 -7.56 21.68 17.58
N TRP A 318 -7.61 20.70 18.49
CA TRP A 318 -8.85 20.13 19.02
C TRP A 318 -9.41 20.89 20.22
N ARG A 319 -8.56 21.68 20.90
CA ARG A 319 -8.92 22.38 22.14
C ARG A 319 -9.16 23.87 21.94
N ARG A 320 -8.66 24.47 20.85
CA ARG A 320 -8.63 25.92 20.62
C ARG A 320 -8.83 26.27 19.14
N PRO A 321 -9.54 27.39 18.83
CA PRO A 321 -10.21 28.30 19.76
C PRO A 321 -11.54 27.76 20.31
N ILE A 322 -12.13 26.78 19.62
CA ILE A 322 -13.31 26.02 20.04
C ILE A 322 -12.82 24.70 20.64
N ASP A 323 -13.39 24.29 21.77
CA ASP A 323 -13.03 23.01 22.41
C ASP A 323 -13.87 21.88 21.79
N LEU A 324 -13.41 21.41 20.62
CA LEU A 324 -14.07 20.39 19.81
C LEU A 324 -14.09 19.03 20.52
N ALA A 325 -13.03 18.73 21.29
CA ALA A 325 -12.98 17.52 22.10
C ALA A 325 -14.11 17.49 23.15
N SER A 326 -14.29 18.59 23.89
CA SER A 326 -15.36 18.67 24.89
C SER A 326 -16.76 18.64 24.27
N LEU A 327 -16.94 19.25 23.10
CA LEU A 327 -18.19 19.17 22.33
C LEU A 327 -18.56 17.72 21.97
N LEU A 328 -17.57 16.91 21.58
CA LEU A 328 -17.78 15.49 21.28
C LEU A 328 -17.96 14.65 22.54
N ASP A 329 -17.24 14.95 23.63
CA ASP A 329 -17.40 14.23 24.91
C ASP A 329 -18.84 14.35 25.44
N ASP A 330 -19.41 15.56 25.43
CA ASP A 330 -20.82 15.80 25.80
C ASP A 330 -21.78 14.99 24.90
N THR A 331 -21.46 14.89 23.60
CA THR A 331 -22.25 14.12 22.63
C THR A 331 -22.16 12.60 22.90
N PHE A 332 -20.98 12.10 23.24
CA PHE A 332 -20.74 10.68 23.45
C PHE A 332 -21.33 10.14 24.75
N ASP A 333 -21.45 10.98 25.79
CA ASP A 333 -22.19 10.65 27.02
C ASP A 333 -23.67 10.30 26.73
N GLU A 334 -24.27 10.90 25.70
CA GLU A 334 -25.66 10.68 25.31
C GLU A 334 -25.85 9.74 24.09
N LEU A 335 -24.76 9.28 23.46
CA LEU A 335 -24.81 8.53 22.18
C LEU A 335 -25.76 7.32 22.22
N HIS A 336 -25.68 6.51 23.28
CA HIS A 336 -26.54 5.34 23.47
C HIS A 336 -28.04 5.67 23.38
N ARG A 337 -28.43 6.84 23.91
CA ARG A 337 -29.80 7.32 23.91
C ARG A 337 -30.24 7.77 22.51
N PHE A 338 -29.34 8.40 21.75
CA PHE A 338 -29.62 8.79 20.37
C PHE A 338 -29.88 7.58 19.49
N VAL A 339 -29.05 6.54 19.63
CA VAL A 339 -29.21 5.27 18.92
C VAL A 339 -30.53 4.58 19.31
N GLU A 340 -30.90 4.58 20.60
CA GLU A 340 -32.17 4.02 21.05
C GLU A 340 -33.39 4.74 20.42
N PHE A 341 -33.33 6.07 20.25
CA PHE A 341 -34.38 6.82 19.56
C PHE A 341 -34.50 6.47 18.07
N GLY A 342 -33.38 6.14 17.42
CA GLY A 342 -33.30 5.77 16.01
C GLY A 342 -33.64 4.32 15.70
N ALA A 343 -33.54 3.40 16.67
CA ALA A 343 -33.53 1.94 16.47
C ALA A 343 -34.70 1.31 15.69
N LYS A 344 -35.80 2.04 15.45
CA LYS A 344 -36.97 1.58 14.69
C LYS A 344 -37.31 2.46 13.48
N LYS A 345 -36.40 3.35 13.11
CA LYS A 345 -36.54 4.23 11.97
C LYS A 345 -35.62 3.75 10.85
N THR A 346 -35.89 4.25 9.65
CA THR A 346 -35.01 4.09 8.50
C THR A 346 -34.64 5.48 8.07
N TRP A 347 -33.35 5.71 7.93
CA TRP A 347 -32.83 7.01 7.55
C TRP A 347 -32.57 7.09 6.04
N SER A 348 -32.56 8.31 5.54
CA SER A 348 -32.14 8.61 4.18
C SER A 348 -31.41 9.95 4.20
N ARG A 349 -30.25 10.00 3.56
CA ARG A 349 -29.42 11.21 3.51
C ARG A 349 -30.19 12.41 2.96
N PRO A 350 -30.33 13.52 3.72
CA PRO A 350 -30.83 14.78 3.18
C PRO A 350 -29.84 15.39 2.19
N ASP A 351 -30.31 15.94 1.07
CA ASP A 351 -29.45 16.52 0.01
C ASP A 351 -28.51 17.63 0.53
N TRP A 352 -28.94 18.39 1.53
CA TRP A 352 -28.18 19.51 2.12
C TRP A 352 -27.14 19.06 3.17
N MET A 353 -27.14 17.80 3.59
CA MET A 353 -26.27 17.33 4.68
C MET A 353 -24.79 17.46 4.33
N LEU A 354 -24.43 17.19 3.07
CA LEU A 354 -23.06 17.33 2.59
C LEU A 354 -22.56 18.79 2.73
N ASP A 355 -23.41 19.76 2.41
CA ASP A 355 -23.07 21.18 2.55
C ASP A 355 -22.86 21.58 4.02
N THR A 356 -23.64 21.01 4.94
CA THR A 356 -23.43 21.21 6.39
C THR A 356 -22.09 20.64 6.84
N LEU A 357 -21.74 19.41 6.43
CA LEU A 357 -20.45 18.78 6.75
C LEU A 357 -19.26 19.56 6.18
N LEU A 358 -19.43 20.22 5.03
CA LEU A 358 -18.43 21.10 4.41
C LEU A 358 -18.45 22.54 4.97
N GLY A 359 -19.33 22.84 5.91
CA GLY A 359 -19.49 24.14 6.53
C GLY A 359 -18.34 24.54 7.48
N ASP A 360 -18.54 25.69 8.13
CA ASP A 360 -17.59 26.30 9.07
C ASP A 360 -18.14 26.44 10.50
N ASP A 361 -19.25 25.76 10.79
CA ASP A 361 -19.89 25.72 12.10
C ASP A 361 -19.81 24.28 12.67
N PRO A 362 -18.94 24.02 13.66
CA PRO A 362 -18.78 22.68 14.23
C PRO A 362 -19.99 22.24 15.04
N ASP A 363 -20.76 23.16 15.64
CA ASP A 363 -21.98 22.82 16.37
C ASP A 363 -23.03 22.29 15.39
N ALA A 364 -23.22 22.97 14.24
CA ALA A 364 -24.14 22.52 13.20
C ALA A 364 -23.75 21.15 12.60
N ILE A 365 -22.45 20.87 12.49
CA ILE A 365 -21.92 19.57 12.02
C ILE A 365 -22.24 18.46 13.02
N VAL A 366 -22.05 18.71 14.32
CA VAL A 366 -22.38 17.73 15.37
C VAL A 366 -23.89 17.52 15.44
N ASP A 367 -24.68 18.60 15.41
CA ASP A 367 -26.13 18.55 15.48
C ASP A 367 -26.74 17.73 14.33
N VAL A 368 -26.30 17.93 13.08
CA VAL A 368 -26.84 17.16 11.95
C VAL A 368 -26.56 15.66 12.07
N LEU A 369 -25.38 15.28 12.59
CA LEU A 369 -25.04 13.88 12.84
C LEU A 369 -25.90 13.30 13.97
N VAL A 370 -26.08 14.04 15.07
CA VAL A 370 -26.95 13.63 16.18
C VAL A 370 -28.41 13.46 15.72
N GLU A 371 -28.93 14.40 14.94
CA GLU A 371 -30.28 14.31 14.37
C GLU A 371 -30.42 13.08 13.46
N ALA A 372 -29.44 12.84 12.59
CA ALA A 372 -29.43 11.67 11.71
C ALA A 372 -29.45 10.35 12.51
N ILE A 373 -28.64 10.23 13.58
CA ILE A 373 -28.65 9.05 14.46
C ILE A 373 -30.03 8.88 15.11
N ARG A 374 -30.61 9.96 15.65
CA ARG A 374 -31.96 9.92 16.23
C ARG A 374 -33.04 9.56 15.21
N ASP A 375 -32.78 9.77 13.93
CA ASP A 375 -33.64 9.40 12.82
C ASP A 375 -33.32 8.03 12.20
N GLY A 376 -32.39 7.29 12.81
CA GLY A 376 -32.10 5.89 12.50
C GLY A 376 -30.92 5.67 11.55
N ALA A 377 -30.07 6.67 11.33
CA ALA A 377 -28.86 6.52 10.52
C ALA A 377 -27.86 5.58 11.22
N THR A 378 -27.37 4.59 10.51
CA THR A 378 -26.33 3.65 10.97
C THR A 378 -24.93 4.27 10.92
N PRO A 379 -23.92 3.70 11.60
CA PRO A 379 -22.53 4.14 11.45
C PRO A 379 -22.08 4.09 9.99
N GLU A 380 -22.45 3.06 9.23
CA GLU A 380 -22.09 2.91 7.81
C GLU A 380 -22.66 4.05 6.97
N GLU A 381 -23.96 4.32 7.10
CA GLU A 381 -24.63 5.38 6.34
C GLU A 381 -24.03 6.77 6.62
N LEU A 382 -23.67 7.06 7.87
CA LEU A 382 -23.05 8.34 8.21
C LEU A 382 -21.58 8.41 7.78
N ALA A 383 -20.83 7.32 7.96
CA ALA A 383 -19.44 7.23 7.53
C ALA A 383 -19.33 7.39 6.01
N ASP A 384 -20.29 6.88 5.25
CA ASP A 384 -20.39 7.11 3.81
C ASP A 384 -20.44 8.62 3.50
N VAL A 385 -21.36 9.37 4.09
CA VAL A 385 -21.48 10.81 3.76
C VAL A 385 -20.25 11.60 4.22
N VAL A 386 -19.68 11.27 5.38
CA VAL A 386 -18.48 11.93 5.90
C VAL A 386 -17.25 11.62 5.05
N ALA A 387 -17.10 10.39 4.54
CA ALA A 387 -16.04 10.03 3.61
C ALA A 387 -16.15 10.81 2.28
N LEU A 388 -17.36 11.05 1.79
CA LEU A 388 -17.59 11.92 0.64
C LEU A 388 -17.21 13.38 0.93
N ALA A 389 -17.56 13.90 2.11
CA ALA A 389 -17.17 15.25 2.52
C ALA A 389 -15.64 15.39 2.59
N ALA A 390 -14.94 14.42 3.19
CA ALA A 390 -13.49 14.39 3.25
C ALA A 390 -12.85 14.28 1.85
N GLY A 391 -13.35 13.41 0.98
CA GLY A 391 -12.89 13.30 -0.40
C GLY A 391 -13.14 14.57 -1.22
N THR A 392 -14.24 15.29 -0.93
CA THR A 392 -14.55 16.59 -1.53
C THR A 392 -13.55 17.66 -1.10
N ARG A 393 -13.10 17.66 0.17
CA ARG A 393 -12.02 18.55 0.64
C ARG A 393 -10.72 18.34 -0.14
N VAL A 394 -10.36 17.09 -0.44
CA VAL A 394 -9.21 16.77 -1.32
C VAL A 394 -9.46 17.31 -2.74
N ALA A 395 -10.63 17.04 -3.30
CA ALA A 395 -11.01 17.49 -4.64
C ALA A 395 -11.17 19.01 -4.78
N GLN A 396 -11.24 19.75 -3.68
CA GLN A 396 -11.32 21.22 -3.62
C GLN A 396 -10.08 21.86 -3.00
N PHE A 397 -9.01 21.10 -2.75
CA PHE A 397 -7.80 21.63 -2.11
C PHE A 397 -7.17 22.77 -2.95
N ALA A 398 -6.79 23.87 -2.32
CA ALA A 398 -6.18 25.01 -3.01
C ALA A 398 -4.69 24.76 -3.32
N THR A 399 -4.29 24.90 -4.59
CA THR A 399 -2.88 24.72 -5.01
C THR A 399 -1.94 25.84 -4.56
N SER A 400 -2.46 26.86 -3.88
CA SER A 400 -1.70 27.96 -3.28
C SER A 400 -1.04 27.61 -1.94
N ASN A 401 -1.44 26.50 -1.31
CA ASN A 401 -0.93 26.05 -0.01
C ASN A 401 0.43 25.36 -0.15
N GLU A 402 1.05 25.00 0.97
CA GLU A 402 2.26 24.17 0.94
C GLU A 402 1.93 22.74 0.54
N PHE A 403 2.89 22.05 -0.07
CA PHE A 403 2.66 20.70 -0.56
C PHE A 403 2.40 19.69 0.56
N SER A 404 3.11 19.83 1.69
CA SER A 404 2.90 18.97 2.87
C SER A 404 1.47 19.06 3.43
N ASP A 405 0.75 20.15 3.15
CA ASP A 405 -0.61 20.36 3.65
C ASP A 405 -1.63 19.42 2.96
N TRP A 406 -1.30 18.86 1.80
CA TRP A 406 -2.13 17.82 1.16
C TRP A 406 -2.28 16.59 2.05
N ASN A 407 -1.28 16.29 2.88
CA ASN A 407 -1.36 15.18 3.83
C ASN A 407 -2.44 15.41 4.88
N THR A 408 -2.72 16.66 5.27
CA THR A 408 -3.75 17.00 6.26
C THR A 408 -5.13 16.56 5.78
N VAL A 409 -5.57 17.02 4.60
CA VAL A 409 -6.87 16.62 4.01
C VAL A 409 -6.92 15.13 3.67
N HIS A 410 -5.76 14.56 3.35
CA HIS A 410 -5.64 13.16 2.99
C HIS A 410 -5.76 12.22 4.20
N HIS A 411 -5.16 12.57 5.35
CA HIS A 411 -5.33 11.82 6.60
C HIS A 411 -6.81 11.75 6.98
N THR A 412 -7.52 12.87 6.87
CA THR A 412 -8.97 12.91 7.09
C THR A 412 -9.72 12.00 6.13
N PHE A 413 -9.38 12.03 4.83
CA PHE A 413 -10.05 11.21 3.83
C PHE A 413 -9.81 9.71 4.02
N THR A 414 -8.57 9.29 4.29
CA THR A 414 -8.23 7.89 4.52
C THR A 414 -8.80 7.37 5.84
N TYR A 415 -8.78 8.18 6.89
CA TYR A 415 -9.45 7.88 8.15
C TYR A 415 -10.97 7.70 7.94
N ALA A 416 -11.63 8.64 7.24
CA ALA A 416 -13.06 8.53 6.97
C ALA A 416 -13.40 7.30 6.11
N ASN A 417 -12.55 6.98 5.11
CA ASN A 417 -12.67 5.72 4.37
C ASN A 417 -12.53 4.51 5.29
N ALA A 418 -11.56 4.48 6.19
CA ALA A 418 -11.36 3.38 7.14
C ALA A 418 -12.56 3.21 8.10
N VAL A 419 -13.14 4.31 8.61
CA VAL A 419 -14.38 4.27 9.39
C VAL A 419 -15.50 3.63 8.57
N HIS A 420 -15.67 4.06 7.31
CA HIS A 420 -16.71 3.53 6.43
C HIS A 420 -16.51 2.04 6.12
N GLN A 421 -15.29 1.60 5.82
CA GLN A 421 -15.01 0.17 5.58
C GLN A 421 -15.20 -0.67 6.84
N LEU A 422 -14.79 -0.19 8.02
CA LEU A 422 -15.02 -0.89 9.29
C LEU A 422 -16.52 -0.97 9.64
N ALA A 423 -17.28 0.08 9.34
CA ALA A 423 -18.73 0.10 9.58
C ALA A 423 -19.52 -0.88 8.69
N LYS A 424 -18.94 -1.31 7.56
CA LYS A 424 -19.48 -2.41 6.75
C LYS A 424 -19.21 -3.79 7.35
N ARG A 425 -18.19 -3.89 8.21
CA ARG A 425 -17.70 -5.16 8.79
C ARG A 425 -18.32 -5.47 10.14
N THR A 426 -18.73 -4.46 10.90
CA THR A 426 -19.26 -4.65 12.25
C THR A 426 -20.35 -3.64 12.61
N ASP A 427 -21.28 -4.07 13.45
CA ASP A 427 -22.33 -3.25 14.04
C ASP A 427 -21.89 -2.39 15.25
N ALA A 428 -20.59 -2.27 15.50
CA ALA A 428 -20.03 -1.58 16.65
C ALA A 428 -20.55 -0.13 16.78
N MET A 429 -21.30 0.16 17.85
CA MET A 429 -21.82 1.50 18.15
C MET A 429 -20.68 2.53 18.28
N GLU A 430 -19.51 2.10 18.74
CA GLU A 430 -18.34 2.95 18.92
C GLU A 430 -17.81 3.54 17.60
N LEU A 431 -18.16 2.96 16.45
CA LEU A 431 -17.83 3.54 15.14
C LEU A 431 -18.55 4.87 14.87
N TYR A 432 -19.65 5.19 15.54
CA TYR A 432 -20.20 6.55 15.50
C TYR A 432 -19.15 7.57 15.97
N ARG A 433 -18.32 7.24 16.97
CA ARG A 433 -17.26 8.16 17.42
C ARG A 433 -16.26 8.43 16.30
N GLY A 434 -15.92 7.41 15.53
CA GLY A 434 -15.08 7.57 14.33
C GLY A 434 -15.73 8.47 13.27
N VAL A 435 -17.06 8.37 13.07
CA VAL A 435 -17.80 9.27 12.18
C VAL A 435 -17.71 10.73 12.65
N PHE A 436 -17.92 10.99 13.94
CA PHE A 436 -17.80 12.33 14.51
C PHE A 436 -16.36 12.86 14.42
N ASP A 437 -15.36 12.05 14.75
CA ASP A 437 -13.96 12.42 14.63
C ASP A 437 -13.60 12.79 13.19
N ALA A 438 -14.06 12.00 12.20
CA ALA A 438 -13.85 12.28 10.79
C ALA A 438 -14.53 13.59 10.38
N ALA A 439 -15.78 13.83 10.80
CA ALA A 439 -16.51 15.06 10.47
C ALA A 439 -15.88 16.31 11.09
N ILE A 440 -15.38 16.22 12.33
CA ILE A 440 -14.65 17.31 12.97
C ILE A 440 -13.31 17.56 12.25
N ASN A 441 -12.63 16.54 11.73
CA ASN A 441 -11.45 16.77 10.90
C ASN A 441 -11.80 17.40 9.55
N VAL A 442 -12.92 17.03 8.90
CA VAL A 442 -13.42 17.72 7.70
C VAL A 442 -13.65 19.21 7.97
N TYR A 443 -14.10 19.55 9.18
CA TYR A 443 -14.19 20.93 9.66
C TYR A 443 -12.79 21.55 9.88
N LEU A 444 -11.88 20.87 10.57
CA LEU A 444 -10.52 21.37 10.83
C LEU A 444 -9.76 21.65 9.52
N ASP A 445 -10.01 20.86 8.48
CA ASP A 445 -9.40 20.99 7.15
C ASP A 445 -9.89 22.20 6.35
N ARG A 446 -11.02 22.82 6.73
CA ARG A 446 -11.71 23.85 5.92
C ARG A 446 -10.83 25.03 5.50
N PHE A 447 -9.79 25.37 6.29
CA PHE A 447 -8.89 26.48 5.96
C PHE A 447 -8.09 26.22 4.68
N LEU A 448 -7.87 24.96 4.31
CA LEU A 448 -7.19 24.53 3.08
C LEU A 448 -8.08 24.65 1.84
N ASN A 449 -9.37 24.91 2.06
CA ASN A 449 -10.41 25.09 1.05
C ASN A 449 -11.13 26.45 1.19
N THR A 450 -10.46 27.50 1.67
CA THR A 450 -11.07 28.83 1.82
C THR A 450 -10.35 29.89 0.95
N PRO A 451 -10.91 30.29 -0.20
CA PRO A 451 -12.06 29.70 -0.89
C PRO A 451 -11.73 28.32 -1.48
N PRO A 452 -12.74 27.46 -1.73
CA PRO A 452 -12.49 26.12 -2.27
C PRO A 452 -12.02 26.24 -3.72
N ALA A 453 -11.05 25.41 -4.12
CA ALA A 453 -10.70 25.30 -5.53
C ALA A 453 -11.92 24.78 -6.31
N PRO A 454 -12.29 25.42 -7.44
CA PRO A 454 -13.49 25.06 -8.17
C PRO A 454 -13.36 23.64 -8.73
N LEU A 455 -14.44 22.87 -8.62
CA LEU A 455 -14.55 21.61 -9.34
C LEU A 455 -14.68 21.90 -10.85
N PRO A 456 -14.12 21.05 -11.73
CA PRO A 456 -14.22 21.25 -13.17
C PRO A 456 -15.68 21.23 -13.66
N ASP A 457 -16.04 22.19 -14.52
CA ASP A 457 -17.34 22.21 -15.21
C ASP A 457 -17.57 20.92 -16.01
N ALA A 458 -18.83 20.52 -16.16
CA ALA A 458 -19.16 19.32 -16.92
C ALA A 458 -18.89 19.51 -18.42
N ASN A 459 -18.25 18.54 -19.06
CA ASN A 459 -17.99 18.58 -20.51
C ASN A 459 -18.31 17.25 -21.21
N PRO A 460 -19.60 16.98 -21.51
CA PRO A 460 -20.01 15.74 -22.16
C PRO A 460 -19.55 15.61 -23.62
N ASP A 461 -19.12 16.70 -24.24
CA ASP A 461 -18.61 16.73 -25.62
C ASP A 461 -17.08 16.53 -25.69
N ALA A 462 -16.41 16.32 -24.56
CA ALA A 462 -14.97 16.01 -24.51
C ALA A 462 -14.66 14.70 -25.26
N ASN A 463 -13.39 14.52 -25.64
CA ASN A 463 -12.94 13.28 -26.24
C ASN A 463 -12.17 12.46 -25.19
N PRO A 464 -12.70 11.29 -24.74
CA PRO A 464 -12.07 10.48 -23.70
C PRO A 464 -10.59 10.15 -23.98
N SER A 465 -10.20 9.88 -25.23
CA SER A 465 -8.80 9.55 -25.52
C SER A 465 -7.88 10.75 -25.34
N VAL A 466 -8.34 11.95 -25.72
CA VAL A 466 -7.57 13.20 -25.55
C VAL A 466 -7.45 13.58 -24.09
N GLU A 467 -8.50 13.34 -23.30
CA GLU A 467 -8.47 13.59 -21.86
C GLU A 467 -7.52 12.62 -21.15
N LEU A 468 -7.44 11.35 -21.54
CA LEU A 468 -6.43 10.43 -21.01
C LEU A 468 -5.00 10.86 -21.36
N ASP A 469 -4.76 11.31 -22.60
CA ASP A 469 -3.44 11.83 -22.98
C ASP A 469 -3.09 13.10 -22.18
N THR A 470 -4.06 14.00 -21.97
CA THR A 470 -3.89 15.19 -21.13
C THR A 470 -3.61 14.84 -19.67
N LEU A 471 -4.27 13.80 -19.15
CA LEU A 471 -4.05 13.31 -17.79
C LEU A 471 -2.63 12.78 -17.62
N ARG A 472 -2.13 11.99 -18.57
CA ARG A 472 -0.74 11.49 -18.58
C ARG A 472 0.27 12.63 -18.66
N ASP A 473 0.06 13.57 -19.58
CA ASP A 473 0.91 14.76 -19.72
C ASP A 473 0.95 15.58 -18.42
N ALA A 474 -0.14 15.61 -17.67
CA ALA A 474 -0.21 16.29 -16.38
C ALA A 474 0.62 15.60 -15.29
N PHE A 475 0.74 14.28 -15.31
CA PHE A 475 1.62 13.53 -14.40
C PHE A 475 3.10 13.63 -14.79
N ASP A 476 3.41 13.86 -16.07
CA ASP A 476 4.78 14.07 -16.55
C ASP A 476 5.24 15.53 -16.43
N THR A 477 4.34 16.46 -16.07
CA THR A 477 4.61 17.89 -16.03
C THR A 477 4.31 18.50 -14.66
N GLU A 478 5.33 19.08 -14.04
CA GLU A 478 5.22 19.72 -12.74
C GLU A 478 4.11 20.79 -12.67
N GLY A 479 3.19 20.66 -11.70
CA GLY A 479 2.21 21.68 -11.37
C GLY A 479 0.92 21.67 -12.14
N ARG A 480 0.67 20.62 -12.92
CA ARG A 480 -0.55 20.44 -13.71
C ARG A 480 -1.71 19.86 -12.90
N VAL A 481 -1.78 20.15 -11.59
CA VAL A 481 -2.80 19.63 -10.66
C VAL A 481 -4.22 19.86 -11.17
N ASN A 482 -4.56 21.10 -11.55
CA ASN A 482 -5.90 21.42 -12.04
C ASN A 482 -6.16 20.86 -13.45
N ASP A 483 -5.12 20.63 -14.24
CA ASP A 483 -5.23 20.01 -15.55
C ASP A 483 -5.54 18.51 -15.41
N ALA A 484 -4.88 17.80 -14.50
CA ALA A 484 -5.18 16.41 -14.16
C ALA A 484 -6.62 16.25 -13.64
N GLY A 485 -7.03 17.12 -12.70
CA GLY A 485 -8.40 17.13 -12.18
C GLY A 485 -9.43 17.34 -13.29
N ARG A 486 -9.21 18.32 -14.18
CA ARG A 486 -10.11 18.58 -15.31
C ARG A 486 -10.16 17.41 -16.29
N ALA A 487 -9.02 16.85 -16.64
CA ALA A 487 -8.93 15.72 -17.58
C ALA A 487 -9.70 14.50 -17.05
N ALA A 488 -9.50 14.14 -15.78
CA ALA A 488 -10.25 13.06 -15.14
C ALA A 488 -11.78 13.31 -15.14
N ALA A 489 -12.19 14.55 -14.83
CA ALA A 489 -13.60 14.93 -14.84
C ALA A 489 -14.21 14.83 -16.25
N HIS A 490 -13.58 15.46 -17.24
CA HIS A 490 -14.06 15.47 -18.63
C HIS A 490 -14.07 14.08 -19.26
N PHE A 491 -13.10 13.23 -18.92
CA PHE A 491 -13.08 11.84 -19.33
C PHE A 491 -14.37 11.11 -18.90
N LEU A 492 -14.78 11.26 -17.64
CA LEU A 492 -16.01 10.67 -17.11
C LEU A 492 -17.27 11.33 -17.70
N ASP A 493 -17.28 12.65 -17.85
CA ASP A 493 -18.42 13.40 -18.41
C ASP A 493 -18.74 12.96 -19.84
N ALA A 494 -17.71 12.65 -20.64
CA ALA A 494 -17.84 12.16 -22.01
C ALA A 494 -18.16 10.66 -22.11
N GLY A 495 -18.54 10.02 -21.00
CA GLY A 495 -18.91 8.60 -20.96
C GLY A 495 -17.71 7.65 -20.95
N GLY A 496 -16.53 8.13 -20.55
CA GLY A 496 -15.36 7.30 -20.32
C GLY A 496 -15.60 6.25 -19.22
N ASP A 497 -15.00 5.08 -19.39
CA ASP A 497 -15.17 3.95 -18.48
C ASP A 497 -14.40 4.14 -17.17
N LEU A 498 -15.09 3.95 -16.04
CA LEU A 498 -14.53 4.12 -14.70
C LEU A 498 -13.30 3.24 -14.45
N HIS A 499 -13.34 1.98 -14.88
CA HIS A 499 -12.22 1.06 -14.70
C HIS A 499 -10.99 1.50 -15.52
N THR A 500 -11.19 2.02 -16.73
CA THR A 500 -10.12 2.59 -17.55
C THR A 500 -9.44 3.76 -16.85
N LEU A 501 -10.20 4.71 -16.29
CA LEU A 501 -9.62 5.83 -15.54
C LEU A 501 -8.84 5.33 -14.31
N ARG A 502 -9.38 4.37 -13.55
CA ARG A 502 -8.70 3.78 -12.40
C ARG A 502 -7.41 3.06 -12.79
N SER A 503 -7.42 2.32 -13.89
CA SER A 503 -6.20 1.69 -14.42
C SER A 503 -5.13 2.71 -14.76
N GLU A 504 -5.49 3.85 -15.37
CA GLU A 504 -4.54 4.92 -15.72
C GLU A 504 -4.00 5.65 -14.49
N LEU A 505 -4.84 5.94 -13.50
CA LEU A 505 -4.41 6.54 -12.23
C LEU A 505 -3.49 5.59 -11.44
N GLY A 506 -3.81 4.29 -11.42
CA GLY A 506 -2.99 3.26 -10.79
C GLY A 506 -1.64 3.12 -11.47
N LYS A 507 -1.61 3.12 -12.82
CA LYS A 507 -0.36 3.13 -13.57
C LYS A 507 0.49 4.36 -13.25
N ALA A 508 -0.11 5.55 -13.22
CA ALA A 508 0.61 6.79 -12.92
C ALA A 508 1.28 6.75 -11.54
N LEU A 509 0.60 6.18 -10.53
CA LEU A 509 1.20 5.95 -9.21
C LEU A 509 2.41 5.01 -9.27
N LEU A 510 2.31 3.91 -10.02
CA LEU A 510 3.33 2.85 -10.10
C LEU A 510 4.54 3.21 -10.97
N GLU A 511 4.47 4.31 -11.72
CA GLU A 511 5.60 4.87 -12.47
C GLU A 511 6.46 5.83 -11.63
N GLU A 512 6.02 6.15 -10.40
CA GLU A 512 6.68 7.08 -9.48
C GLU A 512 7.24 6.37 -8.23
N ASP A 513 8.31 6.93 -7.65
CA ASP A 513 8.77 6.59 -6.30
C ASP A 513 7.88 7.29 -5.24
N ALA A 514 6.58 6.97 -5.26
CA ALA A 514 5.57 7.70 -4.52
C ALA A 514 5.71 7.58 -2.99
N GLY A 515 5.23 8.59 -2.27
CA GLY A 515 5.17 8.58 -0.81
C GLY A 515 4.04 7.70 -0.28
N PHE A 516 4.16 7.29 0.98
CA PHE A 516 3.19 6.45 1.70
C PHE A 516 1.72 6.86 1.46
N HIS A 517 1.42 8.14 1.66
CA HIS A 517 0.07 8.70 1.55
C HIS A 517 -0.53 8.62 0.14
N THR A 518 0.31 8.66 -0.90
CA THR A 518 -0.17 8.58 -2.28
C THR A 518 -0.82 7.23 -2.59
N TYR A 519 -0.31 6.14 -2.02
CA TYR A 519 -0.92 4.81 -2.13
C TYR A 519 -2.27 4.74 -1.43
N GLN A 520 -2.36 5.27 -0.22
CA GLN A 520 -3.62 5.32 0.53
C GLN A 520 -4.65 6.22 -0.20
N ALA A 521 -4.21 7.31 -0.83
CA ALA A 521 -5.09 8.27 -1.48
C ALA A 521 -5.77 7.64 -2.71
N LEU A 522 -4.98 6.94 -3.53
CA LEU A 522 -5.46 6.19 -4.68
C LEU A 522 -6.49 5.15 -4.24
N GLU A 523 -6.13 4.29 -3.28
CA GLU A 523 -6.97 3.18 -2.86
C GLU A 523 -8.28 3.63 -2.19
N ALA A 524 -8.21 4.60 -1.27
CA ALA A 524 -9.41 5.16 -0.64
C ALA A 524 -10.33 5.81 -1.68
N GLY A 525 -9.76 6.52 -2.66
CA GLY A 525 -10.50 7.09 -3.78
C GLY A 525 -11.20 6.04 -4.64
N PHE A 526 -10.52 4.92 -4.94
CA PHE A 526 -11.11 3.83 -5.73
C PHE A 526 -12.22 3.12 -4.96
N SER A 527 -11.99 2.83 -3.68
CA SER A 527 -12.96 2.17 -2.81
C SER A 527 -14.23 3.01 -2.65
N GLN A 528 -14.08 4.32 -2.37
CA GLN A 528 -15.22 5.22 -2.24
C GLN A 528 -15.93 5.49 -3.57
N ALA A 529 -15.20 5.56 -4.70
CA ALA A 529 -15.82 5.79 -6.01
C ALA A 529 -16.62 4.57 -6.53
N ALA A 530 -16.21 3.34 -6.19
CA ALA A 530 -16.80 2.12 -6.74
C ALA A 530 -18.26 1.87 -6.31
N SER A 531 -18.69 2.41 -5.16
CA SER A 531 -20.01 2.15 -4.56
C SER A 531 -20.97 3.33 -4.67
N ARG A 532 -20.57 4.40 -5.35
CA ARG A 532 -21.31 5.68 -5.37
C ARG A 532 -21.94 6.02 -6.72
N PRO A 533 -22.94 6.92 -6.72
CA PRO A 533 -23.45 7.52 -7.95
C PRO A 533 -22.34 8.20 -8.79
N PRO A 534 -22.49 8.26 -10.12
CA PRO A 534 -21.46 8.80 -11.02
C PRO A 534 -20.99 10.22 -10.68
N GLU A 535 -21.88 11.09 -10.22
CA GLU A 535 -21.56 12.47 -9.85
C GLU A 535 -20.61 12.56 -8.64
N GLU A 536 -20.77 11.68 -7.65
CA GLU A 536 -19.91 11.63 -6.46
C GLU A 536 -18.60 10.90 -6.77
N ALA A 537 -18.67 9.80 -7.51
CA ALA A 537 -17.49 9.08 -8.00
C ALA A 537 -16.57 10.01 -8.81
N ARG A 538 -17.17 10.87 -9.65
CA ARG A 538 -16.45 11.92 -10.38
C ARG A 538 -15.68 12.85 -9.44
N VAL A 539 -16.28 13.35 -8.37
CA VAL A 539 -15.61 14.24 -7.40
C VAL A 539 -14.41 13.53 -6.76
N LEU A 540 -14.59 12.29 -6.32
CA LEU A 540 -13.53 11.52 -5.67
C LEU A 540 -12.34 11.26 -6.61
N LEU A 541 -12.59 10.88 -7.86
CA LEU A 541 -11.51 10.60 -8.82
C LEU A 541 -10.85 11.86 -9.36
N VAL A 542 -11.57 12.99 -9.40
CA VAL A 542 -10.95 14.31 -9.56
C VAL A 542 -9.99 14.57 -8.40
N GLY A 543 -10.40 14.30 -7.16
CA GLY A 543 -9.54 14.40 -5.98
C GLY A 543 -8.28 13.54 -6.08
N VAL A 544 -8.42 12.27 -6.48
CA VAL A 544 -7.27 11.35 -6.70
C VAL A 544 -6.35 11.88 -7.80
N ALA A 545 -6.88 12.24 -8.97
CA ALA A 545 -6.07 12.75 -10.08
C ALA A 545 -5.31 14.02 -9.69
N ARG A 546 -5.97 14.94 -8.96
CA ARG A 546 -5.34 16.15 -8.43
C ARG A 546 -4.26 15.82 -7.40
N TYR A 547 -4.51 14.88 -6.49
CA TYR A 547 -3.55 14.45 -5.49
C TYR A 547 -2.31 13.84 -6.15
N LEU A 548 -2.49 12.88 -7.08
CA LEU A 548 -1.39 12.28 -7.83
C LEU A 548 -0.58 13.35 -8.58
N ALA A 549 -1.23 14.24 -9.33
CA ALA A 549 -0.53 15.31 -10.06
C ALA A 549 0.11 16.37 -9.15
N ALA A 550 -0.28 16.46 -7.89
CA ALA A 550 0.44 17.28 -6.93
C ALA A 550 1.78 16.61 -6.58
N HIS A 551 1.80 15.28 -6.49
CA HIS A 551 2.93 14.45 -6.05
C HIS A 551 3.78 13.91 -7.23
N SER A 552 3.36 14.15 -8.48
CA SER A 552 3.99 13.65 -9.70
C SER A 552 4.15 14.75 -10.78
N PRO A 553 5.31 14.87 -11.45
CA PRO A 553 6.56 14.19 -11.10
C PRO A 553 7.11 14.78 -9.80
N THR A 554 7.91 14.01 -9.05
CA THR A 554 8.43 14.38 -7.73
C THR A 554 8.82 15.88 -7.65
N ARG A 555 7.97 16.67 -6.97
CA ARG A 555 8.14 18.12 -6.86
C ARG A 555 9.26 18.50 -5.88
N ARG A 556 9.85 19.67 -6.11
CA ARG A 556 10.80 20.26 -5.15
C ARG A 556 10.04 21.01 -4.07
N GLU A 557 9.50 20.30 -3.07
CA GLU A 557 8.78 20.89 -1.92
C GLU A 557 9.50 22.12 -1.34
N ARG A 558 10.83 22.03 -1.21
CA ARG A 558 11.69 23.11 -0.72
C ARG A 558 11.60 24.38 -1.56
N GLU A 559 11.47 24.25 -2.88
CA GLU A 559 11.32 25.38 -3.79
C GLU A 559 9.94 26.04 -3.64
N GLN A 560 8.89 25.24 -3.39
CA GLN A 560 7.54 25.75 -3.15
C GLN A 560 7.46 26.53 -1.85
N THR A 561 7.94 25.95 -0.73
CA THR A 561 8.01 26.67 0.55
C THR A 561 8.86 27.95 0.43
N PHE A 562 9.99 27.89 -0.28
CA PHE A 562 10.81 29.08 -0.54
C PHE A 562 10.07 30.14 -1.37
N SER A 563 9.36 29.73 -2.42
CA SER A 563 8.56 30.61 -3.27
C SER A 563 7.43 31.28 -2.48
N ILE A 564 6.69 30.51 -1.68
CA ILE A 564 5.64 31.02 -0.78
C ILE A 564 6.23 32.04 0.19
N ALA A 565 7.34 31.72 0.85
CA ALA A 565 8.03 32.64 1.74
C ALA A 565 8.50 33.92 1.02
N ALA A 566 9.02 33.80 -0.20
CA ALA A 566 9.47 34.94 -1.00
C ALA A 566 8.31 35.86 -1.42
N ARG A 567 7.13 35.30 -1.74
CA ARG A 567 5.91 36.06 -2.03
C ARG A 567 5.40 36.80 -0.82
N LEU A 568 5.33 36.12 0.33
CA LEU A 568 4.94 36.74 1.60
C LEU A 568 5.88 37.90 1.97
N GLN A 569 7.19 37.75 1.75
CA GLN A 569 8.17 38.81 1.99
C GLN A 569 7.95 40.05 1.08
N ARG A 570 7.34 39.89 -0.09
CA ARG A 570 6.98 40.98 -1.01
C ARG A 570 5.59 41.59 -0.73
N GLY A 571 4.86 41.08 0.26
CA GLY A 571 3.50 41.52 0.59
C GLY A 571 2.44 41.05 -0.41
N GLU A 572 2.76 40.03 -1.23
CA GLU A 572 1.81 39.44 -2.16
C GLU A 572 0.76 38.59 -1.43
N SER A 573 -0.44 38.52 -2.02
CA SER A 573 -1.46 37.57 -1.58
C SER A 573 -1.11 36.16 -2.06
N VAL A 574 -0.89 35.22 -1.14
CA VAL A 574 -0.53 33.82 -1.47
C VAL A 574 -1.67 33.04 -2.12
N HIS A 575 -2.93 33.37 -1.82
CA HIS A 575 -4.13 32.72 -2.38
C HIS A 575 -4.51 33.23 -3.78
N GLU A 576 -3.85 34.29 -4.26
CA GLU A 576 -4.00 34.76 -5.64
C GLU A 576 -2.95 34.07 -6.53
N SER A 577 -3.30 33.76 -7.78
CA SER A 577 -2.32 33.25 -8.76
C SER A 577 -1.17 34.26 -8.91
N PRO A 578 0.07 33.80 -9.15
CA PRO A 578 1.18 34.72 -9.43
C PRO A 578 0.77 35.68 -10.55
N SER A 579 0.96 36.98 -10.33
CA SER A 579 0.84 37.95 -11.42
C SER A 579 1.86 37.56 -12.49
N ALA A 580 1.38 37.22 -13.68
CA ALA A 580 2.25 36.95 -14.82
C ALA A 580 3.02 38.24 -15.15
N GLU A 581 4.32 38.25 -14.84
CA GLU A 581 5.27 39.22 -15.40
C GLU A 581 5.85 38.68 -16.72
#